data_AF-A0A7J7V860-F1
#
_entry.id   AF-A0A7J7V860-F1
#
_cell.length_a   1.000
_cell.length_b   1.000
_cell.length_c   1.000
_cell.angle_alpha   90.00
_cell.angle_beta   90.00
_cell.angle_gamma   90.00
#
_symmetry.space_group_name_H-M   'P 1'
#
loop_
_entity.id
_entity.type
_entity.pdbx_description
1 polymer ?
#
loop_
_entity_poly.entity_id
_entity_poly.type
_entity_poly.pdbx_seq_one_letter_code
_entity_poly.pdbx_strand_id
1 'polypeptide(L)'
;MGMRHAIFNPNMQGPNDEVFTASMTDLVLDTAPASAFGSLVAILTPYVGWRIHEVTTAMATLGDVESRRQRKLRQEVRTVETWKPKPKVKGRGRGPQRVTCAQMWHDLVAAGVDREKTDGKPNALLLELWKQLRPEQ
;
A
#
# COMPACT_ATOMS: atom_id res chain seq x y z
N MET A 1 -51.40 33.78 8.76
CA MET A 1 -50.10 33.17 8.40
C MET A 1 -49.04 33.77 9.32
N GLY A 2 -48.58 33.03 10.33
CA GLY A 2 -47.57 33.52 11.27
C GLY A 2 -46.17 33.26 10.75
N MET A 3 -45.40 34.32 10.49
CA MET A 3 -43.97 34.23 10.17
C MET A 3 -43.23 33.65 11.38
N ARG A 4 -42.58 32.50 11.19
CA ARG A 4 -41.67 31.91 12.17
C ARG A 4 -40.31 32.58 11.97
N HIS A 5 -39.91 33.44 12.89
CA HIS A 5 -38.56 34.02 12.87
C HIS A 5 -37.58 33.03 13.50
N ALA A 6 -36.53 32.68 12.74
CA ALA A 6 -35.38 31.98 13.28
C ALA A 6 -34.44 33.01 13.92
N ILE A 7 -34.11 32.81 15.20
CA ILE A 7 -33.13 33.63 15.90
C ILE A 7 -31.75 33.05 15.57
N PHE A 8 -30.94 33.81 14.83
CA PHE A 8 -29.52 33.48 14.61
C PHE A 8 -28.76 33.74 15.91
N ASN A 9 -28.28 32.67 16.55
CA ASN A 9 -27.51 32.76 17.78
C ASN A 9 -26.01 32.74 17.44
N PRO A 10 -25.25 33.82 17.67
CA PRO A 10 -23.81 33.87 17.34
C PRO A 10 -22.96 32.92 18.20
N ASN A 11 -23.51 32.35 19.27
CA ASN A 11 -22.85 31.34 20.11
C ASN A 11 -23.05 29.89 19.64
N MET A 12 -23.52 29.68 18.40
CA MET A 12 -23.53 28.34 17.79
C MET A 12 -22.11 27.97 17.31
N GLN A 13 -21.16 27.88 18.25
CA GLN A 13 -19.88 27.23 17.98
C GLN A 13 -20.20 25.78 17.63
N GLY A 14 -20.11 25.45 16.34
CA GLY A 14 -20.46 24.12 15.87
C GLY A 14 -19.45 23.11 16.39
N PRO A 15 -19.77 21.81 16.44
CA PRO A 15 -18.78 20.78 16.78
C PRO A 15 -17.52 20.79 15.89
N ASN A 16 -17.57 21.46 14.72
CA ASN A 16 -16.44 21.68 13.82
C ASN A 16 -15.54 22.87 14.18
N ASP A 17 -15.91 23.67 15.19
CA ASP A 17 -15.17 24.83 15.66
C ASP A 17 -14.21 24.50 16.81
N GLU A 18 -14.06 23.22 17.17
CA GLU A 18 -13.04 22.83 18.13
C GLU A 18 -11.64 23.07 17.54
N VAL A 19 -10.72 23.53 18.40
CA VAL A 19 -9.36 23.92 18.03
C VAL A 19 -8.41 22.80 18.41
N PHE A 20 -7.48 22.50 17.51
CA PHE A 20 -6.40 21.55 17.75
C PHE A 20 -5.40 22.14 18.75
N THR A 21 -5.31 21.55 19.93
CA THR A 21 -4.52 22.09 21.05
C THR A 21 -3.16 21.43 21.18
N ALA A 22 -2.27 22.08 21.95
CA ALA A 22 -0.98 21.51 22.34
C ALA A 22 -1.13 20.16 23.10
N SER A 23 -2.19 20.02 23.91
CA SER A 23 -2.46 18.76 24.61
C SER A 23 -2.85 17.62 23.68
N MET A 24 -3.54 17.91 22.57
CA MET A 24 -3.83 16.92 21.54
C MET A 24 -2.57 16.53 20.76
N THR A 25 -1.68 17.48 20.46
CA THR A 25 -0.38 17.15 19.85
C THR A 25 0.45 16.26 20.76
N ASP A 26 0.53 16.56 22.06
CA ASP A 26 1.30 15.75 23.01
C ASP A 26 0.77 14.32 23.09
N LEU A 27 -0.56 14.14 23.10
CA LEU A 27 -1.18 12.82 23.08
C LEU A 27 -0.80 12.01 21.83
N VAL A 28 -0.80 12.66 20.65
CA VAL A 28 -0.40 12.01 19.40
C VAL A 28 1.09 11.64 19.43
N LEU A 29 1.93 12.51 20.00
CA LEU A 29 3.37 12.29 20.11
C LEU A 29 3.74 11.20 21.13
N ASP A 30 3.00 11.09 22.23
CA ASP A 30 3.18 10.05 23.25
C ASP A 30 2.92 8.64 22.70
N THR A 31 2.02 8.53 21.72
CA THR A 31 1.71 7.24 21.06
C THR A 31 2.61 6.95 19.85
N ALA A 32 3.46 7.91 19.46
CA ALA A 32 4.26 7.80 18.26
C ALA A 32 5.50 6.92 18.44
N PRO A 33 5.91 6.15 17.41
CA PRO A 33 7.22 5.52 17.39
C PRO A 33 8.33 6.58 17.46
N ALA A 34 9.40 6.30 18.21
CA ALA A 34 10.57 7.19 18.31
C ALA A 34 11.16 7.59 16.96
N SER A 35 11.07 6.71 15.95
CA SER A 35 11.52 6.97 14.58
C SER A 35 10.68 8.00 13.82
N ALA A 36 9.42 8.21 14.23
CA ALA A 36 8.49 9.14 13.60
C ALA A 36 8.30 10.44 14.40
N PHE A 37 8.78 10.49 15.64
CA PHE A 37 8.56 11.59 16.58
C PHE A 37 8.95 12.95 15.98
N GLY A 38 10.19 13.11 15.50
CA GLY A 38 10.65 14.39 14.95
C GLY A 38 9.83 14.87 13.74
N SER A 39 9.42 13.94 12.88
CA SER A 39 8.57 14.24 11.72
C SER A 39 7.16 14.64 12.14
N LEU A 40 6.56 13.94 13.10
CA LEU A 40 5.24 14.25 13.62
C LEU A 40 5.21 15.61 14.33
N VAL A 41 6.24 15.94 15.12
CA VAL A 41 6.39 17.27 15.73
C VAL A 41 6.42 18.34 14.64
N ALA A 42 7.25 18.16 13.61
CA ALA A 42 7.39 19.15 12.54
C ALA A 42 6.08 19.36 11.75
N ILE A 43 5.30 18.29 11.54
CA ILE A 43 4.02 18.38 10.84
C ILE A 43 2.95 19.00 11.74
N LEU A 44 2.85 18.62 13.01
CA LEU A 44 1.73 19.00 13.89
C LEU A 44 1.88 20.38 14.53
N THR A 45 3.11 20.79 14.86
CA THR A 45 3.39 22.10 15.50
C THR A 45 2.74 23.30 14.79
N PRO A 46 2.80 23.45 13.45
CA PRO A 46 2.18 24.60 12.78
C PRO A 46 0.64 24.63 12.83
N TYR A 47 -0.01 23.51 13.19
CA TYR A 47 -1.47 23.40 13.23
C TYR A 47 -2.06 23.62 14.64
N VAL A 48 -1.23 23.80 15.66
CA VAL A 48 -1.72 24.15 17.01
C VAL A 48 -2.45 25.50 16.92
N GLY A 49 -3.69 25.54 17.39
CA GLY A 49 -4.55 26.72 17.29
C GLY A 49 -5.47 26.73 16.06
N TRP A 50 -5.35 25.77 15.14
CA TRP A 50 -6.22 25.66 13.97
C TRP A 50 -7.48 24.85 14.28
N ARG A 51 -8.55 24.98 13.48
CA ARG A 51 -9.75 24.15 13.68
C ARG A 51 -9.43 22.70 13.34
N ILE A 52 -9.94 21.76 14.14
CA ILE A 52 -9.70 20.31 13.95
C ILE A 52 -10.06 19.85 12.53
N HIS A 53 -11.13 20.38 11.93
CA HIS A 53 -11.53 20.02 10.57
C HIS A 53 -10.50 20.47 9.51
N GLU A 54 -9.83 21.61 9.72
CA GLU A 54 -8.76 22.10 8.84
C GLU A 54 -7.52 21.21 8.96
N VAL A 55 -7.14 20.85 10.19
CA VAL A 55 -6.02 19.92 10.44
C VAL A 55 -6.31 18.56 9.80
N THR A 56 -7.52 18.05 9.96
CA THR A 56 -7.94 16.77 9.38
C THR A 56 -7.90 16.81 7.85
N THR A 57 -8.38 17.90 7.25
CA THR A 57 -8.33 18.09 5.79
C THR A 57 -6.89 18.16 5.29
N ALA A 58 -6.03 18.93 5.96
CA ALA A 58 -4.62 19.04 5.61
C ALA A 58 -3.93 17.66 5.68
N MET A 59 -4.17 16.88 6.73
CA MET A 59 -3.59 15.54 6.88
C MET A 59 -4.10 14.55 5.83
N ALA A 60 -5.39 14.59 5.49
CA ALA A 60 -5.95 13.76 4.42
C ALA A 60 -5.28 14.07 3.08
N THR A 61 -5.11 15.35 2.75
CA THR A 61 -4.43 15.76 1.51
C THR A 61 -2.96 15.33 1.50
N LEU A 62 -2.27 15.41 2.63
CA LEU A 62 -0.88 14.97 2.75
C LEU A 62 -0.75 13.45 2.54
N GLY A 63 -1.65 12.67 3.12
CA GLY A 63 -1.72 11.22 2.93
C GLY A 63 -1.93 10.83 1.45
N ASP A 64 -2.77 11.57 0.73
CA ASP A 64 -3.00 11.36 -0.71
C ASP A 64 -1.75 11.66 -1.55
N VAL A 65 -1.04 12.74 -1.22
CA VAL A 65 0.19 13.13 -1.92
C VAL A 65 1.28 12.08 -1.73
N GLU A 66 1.51 11.61 -0.50
CA GLU A 66 2.49 10.58 -0.22
C GLU A 66 2.09 9.23 -0.86
N SER A 67 0.81 8.88 -0.83
CA SER A 67 0.30 7.68 -1.50
C SER A 67 0.57 7.69 -3.01
N ARG A 68 0.36 8.85 -3.66
CA ARG A 68 0.70 9.04 -5.08
C ARG A 68 2.21 8.92 -5.31
N ARG A 69 3.04 9.49 -4.44
CA ARG A 69 4.50 9.39 -4.53
C ARG A 69 4.96 7.94 -4.42
N GLN A 70 4.47 7.18 -3.44
CA GLN A 70 4.80 5.77 -3.29
C GLN A 70 4.35 4.94 -4.49
N ARG A 71 3.16 5.22 -5.04
CA ARG A 71 2.69 4.55 -6.26
C ARG A 71 3.62 4.82 -7.44
N LYS A 72 4.08 6.06 -7.62
CA LYS A 72 5.02 6.43 -8.67
C LYS A 72 6.37 5.71 -8.50
N LEU A 73 6.93 5.73 -7.30
CA LEU A 73 8.16 5.00 -6.97
C LEU A 73 8.04 3.50 -7.26
N ARG A 74 6.92 2.87 -6.90
CA ARG A 74 6.67 1.44 -7.19
C ARG A 74 6.57 1.15 -8.69
N GLN A 75 6.00 2.06 -9.47
CA GLN A 75 5.95 1.94 -10.93
C GLN A 75 7.33 2.13 -11.54
N GLU A 76 8.11 3.08 -11.04
CA GLU A 76 9.46 3.38 -11.52
C GLU A 76 10.46 2.24 -11.23
N VAL A 77 10.37 1.64 -10.05
CA VAL A 77 11.11 0.42 -9.70
C VAL A 77 10.74 -0.74 -10.63
N ARG A 78 9.44 -0.93 -10.92
CA ARG A 78 9.00 -1.95 -11.89
C ARG A 78 9.53 -1.69 -13.30
N THR A 79 9.60 -0.43 -13.73
CA THR A 79 10.17 -0.08 -15.04
C THR A 79 11.69 -0.27 -15.06
N VAL A 80 12.41 0.01 -13.97
CA VAL A 80 13.86 -0.26 -13.87
C VAL A 80 14.16 -1.76 -13.87
N GLU A 81 13.37 -2.58 -13.18
CA GLU A 81 13.54 -4.03 -13.17
C GLU A 81 13.25 -4.69 -14.52
N THR A 82 12.47 -4.04 -15.41
CA THR A 82 12.18 -4.56 -16.76
C THR A 82 13.28 -4.29 -17.79
N TRP A 83 14.28 -3.45 -17.49
CA TRP A 83 15.38 -3.12 -18.40
C TRP A 83 16.72 -3.81 -18.09
N LYS A 84 16.73 -4.91 -17.31
CA LYS A 84 17.91 -5.79 -17.24
C LYS A 84 17.92 -6.70 -18.49
N PRO A 85 18.78 -6.49 -19.51
CA PRO A 85 18.91 -7.46 -20.58
C PRO A 85 19.38 -8.79 -19.97
N LYS A 86 18.60 -9.86 -20.16
CA LYS A 86 18.99 -11.22 -19.77
C LYS A 86 20.33 -11.54 -20.46
N PRO A 87 21.38 -11.97 -19.73
CA PRO A 87 22.59 -12.45 -20.37
C PRO A 87 22.22 -13.69 -21.18
N LYS A 88 22.59 -13.71 -22.46
CA LYS A 88 22.53 -14.92 -23.30
C LYS A 88 23.49 -15.94 -22.72
N VAL A 89 22.97 -16.86 -21.89
CA VAL A 89 23.74 -18.02 -21.42
C VAL A 89 23.91 -18.96 -22.60
N LYS A 90 25.10 -18.93 -23.21
CA LYS A 90 25.62 -20.01 -24.06
C LYS A 90 25.69 -21.26 -23.18
N GLY A 91 25.00 -22.32 -23.61
CA GLY A 91 24.71 -23.48 -22.78
C GLY A 91 25.92 -24.28 -22.31
N ARG A 92 25.66 -25.13 -21.30
CA ARG A 92 26.24 -26.47 -21.13
C ARG A 92 25.68 -27.14 -19.86
N GLY A 93 25.27 -28.41 -19.99
CA GLY A 93 25.07 -29.36 -18.88
C GLY A 93 23.62 -29.60 -18.45
N ARG A 94 23.07 -30.78 -18.76
CA ARG A 94 21.83 -31.30 -18.13
C ARG A 94 22.12 -31.61 -16.66
N GLY A 95 21.96 -30.62 -15.80
CA GLY A 95 21.72 -30.80 -14.36
C GLY A 95 20.22 -30.82 -14.05
N PRO A 96 19.79 -31.08 -12.81
CA PRO A 96 18.38 -31.06 -12.43
C PRO A 96 17.74 -29.77 -12.92
N GLN A 97 16.64 -29.88 -13.68
CA GLN A 97 15.94 -28.74 -14.27
C GLN A 97 15.56 -27.76 -13.14
N ARG A 98 16.29 -26.65 -13.02
CA ARG A 98 15.97 -25.60 -12.05
C ARG A 98 14.85 -24.76 -12.63
N VAL A 99 13.62 -25.08 -12.26
CA VAL A 99 12.43 -24.32 -12.63
C VAL A 99 12.16 -23.30 -11.54
N THR A 100 12.00 -22.04 -11.92
CA THR A 100 11.55 -21.01 -10.97
C THR A 100 10.07 -21.23 -10.67
N CYS A 101 9.62 -20.88 -9.46
CA CYS A 101 8.22 -20.98 -9.08
C CYS A 101 7.29 -20.28 -10.11
N ALA A 102 7.72 -19.11 -10.63
CA ALA A 102 6.98 -18.38 -11.66
C ALA A 102 6.86 -19.14 -12.99
N GLN A 103 7.91 -19.84 -13.43
CA GLN A 103 7.87 -20.62 -14.67
C GLN A 103 6.96 -21.85 -14.53
N MET A 104 7.05 -22.54 -13.39
CA MET A 104 6.18 -23.67 -13.08
C MET A 104 4.71 -23.26 -13.05
N TRP A 105 4.40 -22.10 -12.44
CA TRP A 105 3.06 -21.53 -12.44
C TRP A 105 2.55 -21.19 -13.84
N HIS A 106 3.40 -20.57 -14.65
CA HIS A 106 3.04 -20.24 -16.03
C HIS A 106 2.72 -21.50 -16.85
N ASP A 107 3.50 -22.57 -16.69
CA ASP A 107 3.30 -23.83 -17.41
C ASP A 107 2.01 -24.55 -16.97
N LEU A 108 1.67 -24.53 -15.67
CA LEU A 108 0.42 -25.08 -15.14
C LEU A 108 -0.82 -24.35 -15.70
N VAL A 109 -0.75 -23.02 -15.78
CA VAL A 109 -1.82 -22.19 -16.36
C VAL A 109 -1.93 -22.42 -17.86
N ALA A 110 -0.79 -22.51 -18.57
CA ALA A 110 -0.76 -22.77 -20.01
C ALA A 110 -1.31 -24.16 -20.38
N ALA A 111 -1.13 -25.15 -19.50
CA ALA A 111 -1.71 -26.49 -19.65
C ALA A 111 -3.20 -26.57 -19.25
N GLY A 112 -3.82 -25.47 -18.82
CA GLY A 112 -5.22 -25.43 -18.45
C GLY A 112 -5.53 -26.19 -17.15
N VAL A 113 -4.55 -26.33 -16.24
CA VAL A 113 -4.79 -26.97 -14.95
C VAL A 113 -5.78 -26.12 -14.15
N ASP A 114 -6.84 -26.77 -13.65
CA ASP A 114 -7.91 -26.11 -12.93
C ASP A 114 -7.40 -25.30 -11.73
N ARG A 115 -7.94 -24.10 -11.54
CA ARG A 115 -7.51 -23.17 -10.48
C ARG A 115 -7.72 -23.78 -9.10
N GLU A 116 -8.74 -24.63 -8.90
CA GLU A 116 -8.97 -25.34 -7.64
C GLU A 116 -7.84 -26.32 -7.28
N LYS A 117 -7.12 -26.81 -8.29
CA LYS A 117 -5.99 -27.73 -8.11
C LYS A 117 -4.67 -27.01 -7.90
N THR A 118 -4.61 -25.71 -8.17
CA THR A 118 -3.38 -24.92 -8.07
C THR A 118 -3.40 -23.91 -6.91
N ASP A 119 -4.57 -23.33 -6.58
CA ASP A 119 -4.66 -22.24 -5.62
C ASP A 119 -4.48 -22.74 -4.17
N GLY A 120 -3.65 -22.03 -3.40
CA GLY A 120 -3.32 -22.36 -2.01
C GLY A 120 -2.57 -23.68 -1.80
N LYS A 121 -2.13 -24.39 -2.84
CA LYS A 121 -1.42 -25.68 -2.69
C LYS A 121 0.06 -25.49 -2.33
N PRO A 122 0.64 -26.38 -1.50
CA PRO A 122 2.07 -26.39 -1.24
C PRO A 122 2.90 -26.57 -2.52
N ASN A 123 4.06 -25.91 -2.58
CA ASN A 123 4.97 -25.96 -3.72
C ASN A 123 5.35 -27.39 -4.15
N ALA A 124 5.41 -28.34 -3.22
CA ALA A 124 5.70 -29.74 -3.51
C ALA A 124 4.61 -30.41 -4.39
N LEU A 125 3.33 -30.11 -4.14
CA LEU A 125 2.22 -30.65 -4.95
C LEU A 125 2.17 -30.00 -6.34
N LEU A 126 2.46 -28.70 -6.41
CA LEU A 126 2.57 -27.98 -7.68
C LEU A 126 3.71 -28.51 -8.54
N LEU A 127 4.84 -28.90 -7.90
CA LEU A 127 5.98 -29.54 -8.56
C LEU A 127 5.61 -30.90 -9.16
N GLU A 128 4.86 -31.74 -8.45
CA GLU A 128 4.41 -33.03 -8.96
C GLU A 128 3.41 -32.87 -10.14
N LEU A 129 2.47 -31.94 -10.02
CA LEU A 129 1.56 -31.59 -11.13
C LEU A 129 2.35 -31.09 -12.35
N TRP A 130 3.36 -30.25 -12.13
CA TRP A 130 4.19 -29.72 -13.20
C TRP A 130 5.04 -30.81 -13.88
N LYS A 131 5.56 -31.79 -13.12
CA LYS A 131 6.27 -32.95 -13.69
C LYS A 131 5.35 -33.80 -14.57
N GLN A 132 4.08 -33.97 -14.19
CA GLN A 132 3.09 -34.73 -14.97
C GLN A 132 2.74 -34.07 -16.31
N LEU A 133 2.94 -32.75 -16.44
CA LEU A 133 2.71 -32.02 -17.68
C LEU A 133 3.80 -32.21 -18.75
N ARG A 134 4.99 -32.70 -18.37
CA ARG A 134 6.07 -33.00 -19.32
C ARG A 134 6.15 -34.51 -19.56
N PRO A 135 5.69 -35.05 -20.70
CA PRO A 135 6.13 -36.37 -21.12
C PRO A 135 7.64 -36.30 -21.39
N GLU A 136 8.39 -37.26 -20.84
CA GLU A 136 9.83 -37.38 -21.07
C GLU A 136 10.14 -37.32 -22.57
N GLN A 137 10.99 -36.37 -22.98
CA GLN A 137 11.62 -36.31 -24.29
C GLN A 137 13.13 -36.53 -24.13
#